data_AF-A0A8H7WLK0-F1
#
_entry.id   AF-A0A8H7WLK0-F1
#
_cell.length_a   1.000
_cell.length_b   1.000
_cell.length_c   1.000
_cell.angle_alpha   90.00
_cell.angle_beta   90.00
_cell.angle_gamma   90.00
#
_symmetry.space_group_name_H-M   'P 1'
#
loop_
_entity.id
_entity.type
_entity.pdbx_description
1 polymer ?
#
loop_
_entity_poly.entity_id
_entity_poly.type
_entity_poly.pdbx_seq_one_letter_code
_entity_poly.pdbx_strand_id
1 'polypeptide(L)' 'PGGCDEYIPIFLHEKRIPREQLKEWTGKLTGLRSEGEKITLKLVKLEDLWLEGARDAKALAAYALYEGLKRSGKL' A
#
# COMPACT_ATOMS: atom_id res chain seq x y z
N PRO A 1 2.88 -16.02 -14.65
CA PRO A 1 1.71 -16.62 -15.34
C PRO A 1 1.96 -18.12 -15.61
N GLY A 2 1.13 -18.99 -15.04
CA GLY A 2 1.31 -20.44 -15.19
C GLY A 2 0.42 -21.33 -14.32
N GLY A 3 -0.31 -20.76 -13.34
CA GLY A 3 -1.23 -21.55 -12.48
C GLY A 3 -2.37 -20.77 -11.84
N CYS A 4 -2.59 -19.51 -12.23
CA CYS A 4 -3.69 -18.67 -11.76
C CYS A 4 -3.95 -17.54 -12.77
N ASP A 5 -5.22 -17.28 -13.08
CA ASP A 5 -5.67 -16.18 -13.96
C ASP A 5 -5.95 -14.89 -13.16
N GLU A 6 -5.29 -14.73 -12.00
CA GLU A 6 -5.49 -13.55 -11.14
C GLU A 6 -5.09 -12.26 -11.88
N TYR A 7 -6.04 -11.34 -11.95
CA TYR A 7 -5.83 -9.97 -12.43
C TYR A 7 -6.01 -8.99 -11.28
N ILE A 8 -5.03 -8.10 -11.09
CA ILE A 8 -5.02 -7.15 -9.97
C ILE A 8 -4.92 -5.74 -10.54
N PRO A 9 -6.00 -4.95 -10.53
CA PRO A 9 -5.92 -3.53 -10.86
C PRO A 9 -5.22 -2.77 -9.73
N ILE A 10 -4.33 -1.84 -10.10
CA ILE A 10 -3.61 -0.96 -9.16
C ILE A 10 -4.18 0.45 -9.28
N PHE A 11 -4.57 1.03 -8.16
CA PHE A 11 -5.09 2.39 -8.07
C PHE A 11 -4.22 3.22 -7.13
N LEU A 12 -4.12 4.53 -7.41
CA LEU A 12 -3.48 5.51 -6.53
C LEU A 12 -4.53 6.44 -5.94
N HIS A 13 -4.42 6.68 -4.64
CA HIS A 13 -5.20 7.71 -3.95
C HIS A 13 -4.27 8.62 -3.16
N GLU A 14 -4.30 9.92 -3.45
CA GLU A 14 -3.56 10.93 -2.70
C GLU A 14 -4.54 11.79 -1.89
N LYS A 15 -4.22 11.96 -0.60
CA LYS A 15 -4.98 12.81 0.31
C LYS A 15 -4.05 13.48 1.29
N ARG A 16 -4.26 14.76 1.55
CA ARG A 16 -3.60 15.49 2.64
C ARG A 16 -4.28 15.16 3.96
N ILE A 17 -3.50 14.72 4.93
CA ILE A 17 -4.00 14.27 6.24
C ILE A 17 -3.23 14.99 7.34
N PRO A 18 -3.91 15.57 8.36
CA PRO A 18 -3.26 16.13 9.53
C PRO A 18 -2.38 15.08 10.24
N ARG A 19 -1.19 15.49 10.71
CA ARG A 19 -0.26 14.57 11.38
C ARG A 19 -0.84 13.90 12.62
N GLU A 20 -1.67 14.61 13.38
CA GLU A 20 -2.34 14.04 14.56
C GLU A 20 -3.31 12.91 14.19
N GLN A 21 -4.03 13.05 13.07
CA GLN A 21 -4.91 12.01 12.55
C GLN A 21 -4.12 10.78 12.06
N LEU A 22 -2.93 10.98 11.47
CA LEU A 22 -2.05 9.87 11.07
C LEU A 22 -1.54 9.06 12.28
N LYS A 23 -1.17 9.73 13.38
CA LYS A 23 -0.77 9.06 14.61
C LYS A 23 -1.90 8.18 15.15
N GLU A 24 -3.14 8.68 15.11
CA GLU A 24 -4.31 7.94 15.55
C GLU A 24 -4.54 6.65 14.73
N TRP A 25 -4.19 6.65 13.44
CA TRP A 25 -4.40 5.50 12.56
C TRP A 25 -3.32 4.42 12.68
N THR A 26 -2.12 4.78 13.13
CA THR A 26 -0.99 3.85 13.22
C THR A 26 -1.30 2.73 14.21
N GLY A 27 -1.16 1.47 13.79
CA GLY A 27 -1.39 0.32 14.66
C GLY A 27 -2.87 0.03 14.96
N LYS A 28 -3.82 0.77 14.36
CA LYS A 28 -5.23 0.40 14.43
C LYS A 28 -5.45 -0.92 13.69
N LEU A 29 -6.10 -1.83 14.39
CA LEU A 29 -6.64 -3.05 13.81
C LEU A 29 -7.84 -2.68 12.93
N THR A 30 -7.80 -3.12 11.70
CA THR A 30 -8.84 -2.89 10.69
C THR A 30 -9.29 -4.24 10.13
N GLY A 31 -10.43 -4.27 9.42
CA GLY A 31 -10.99 -5.49 8.85
C GLY A 31 -12.15 -6.08 9.64
N LEU A 32 -12.89 -6.99 8.99
CA LEU A 32 -14.03 -7.70 9.57
C LEU A 32 -13.53 -8.81 10.50
N ARG A 33 -13.18 -8.42 11.74
CA ARG A 33 -12.62 -9.34 12.75
C ARG A 33 -13.53 -10.54 13.05
N SER A 34 -14.85 -10.35 12.93
CA SER A 34 -15.85 -11.40 13.08
C SER A 34 -15.75 -12.48 12.01
N GLU A 35 -15.09 -12.20 10.89
CA GLU A 35 -14.90 -13.12 9.75
C GLU A 35 -13.48 -13.69 9.65
N GLY A 36 -12.68 -13.54 10.72
CA GLY A 36 -11.36 -14.16 10.82
C GLY A 36 -10.20 -13.36 10.21
N GLU A 37 -10.48 -12.19 9.64
CA GLU A 37 -9.46 -11.34 9.03
C GLU A 37 -8.72 -10.51 10.10
N LYS A 38 -7.37 -10.54 10.05
CA LYS A 38 -6.50 -9.78 10.96
C LYS A 38 -5.63 -8.80 10.15
N ILE A 39 -6.17 -7.63 9.81
CA ILE A 39 -5.41 -6.56 9.14
C ILE A 39 -4.96 -5.52 10.18
N THR A 40 -3.69 -5.13 10.10
CA THR A 40 -3.13 -4.03 10.91
C THR A 40 -2.55 -2.97 9.99
N LEU A 41 -2.82 -1.70 10.28
CA LEU A 41 -2.23 -0.60 9.51
C LEU A 41 -0.81 -0.26 10.01
N LYS A 42 0.18 -0.34 9.12
CA LYS A 42 1.54 0.16 9.33
C LYS A 42 1.76 1.42 8.46
N LEU A 43 2.00 2.56 9.09
CA LEU A 43 2.44 3.76 8.36
C LEU A 43 3.95 3.67 8.12
N VAL A 44 4.36 3.92 6.88
CA VAL A 44 5.76 3.97 6.45
C VAL A 44 5.99 5.22 5.62
N LYS A 45 7.23 5.69 5.58
CA LYS A 45 7.59 6.69 4.56
C LYS A 45 7.53 6.04 3.19
N LEU A 46 7.09 6.80 2.19
CA LEU A 46 6.97 6.29 0.82
C LEU A 46 8.31 5.76 0.29
N GLU A 47 9.42 6.45 0.59
CA GLU A 47 10.79 6.05 0.22
C GLU A 47 11.25 4.70 0.80
N ASP A 48 10.63 4.27 1.91
CA ASP A 48 10.95 3.02 2.60
C ASP A 48 10.00 1.87 2.20
N LEU A 49 8.96 2.14 1.40
CA LEU A 49 7.91 1.15 1.07
C LEU A 49 8.48 -0.10 0.39
N TRP A 50 9.48 0.05 -0.49
CA TRP A 50 10.11 -1.09 -1.16
C TRP A 50 10.83 -2.04 -0.20
N LEU A 51 11.38 -1.51 0.89
CA LEU A 51 12.06 -2.28 1.92
C LEU A 51 11.04 -2.96 2.83
N GLU A 52 10.05 -2.20 3.30
CA GLU A 52 9.02 -2.66 4.21
C GLU A 52 8.04 -3.65 3.57
N GLY A 53 7.75 -3.47 2.29
CA GLY A 53 6.89 -4.31 1.45
C GLY A 53 7.65 -5.31 0.59
N ALA A 54 8.94 -5.54 0.82
CA ALA A 54 9.83 -6.31 -0.07
C ALA A 54 9.34 -7.74 -0.40
N ARG A 55 8.49 -8.32 0.46
CA ARG A 55 7.95 -9.68 0.32
C ARG A 55 6.57 -9.72 -0.33
N ASP A 56 5.97 -8.57 -0.61
CA ASP A 56 4.64 -8.47 -1.21
C ASP A 56 4.72 -7.96 -2.65
N ALA A 57 4.31 -8.81 -3.58
CA ALA A 57 4.39 -8.50 -5.01
C ALA A 57 3.49 -7.31 -5.39
N LYS A 58 2.34 -7.14 -4.73
CA LYS A 58 1.36 -6.09 -5.04
C LYS A 58 1.92 -4.73 -4.59
N ALA A 59 2.54 -4.67 -3.42
CA ALA A 59 3.23 -3.49 -2.90
C ALA A 59 4.39 -3.08 -3.80
N LEU A 60 5.24 -4.03 -4.21
CA LEU A 60 6.36 -3.73 -5.10
C LEU A 60 5.89 -3.28 -6.49
N ALA A 61 4.86 -3.91 -7.06
CA ALA A 61 4.29 -3.51 -8.35
C ALA A 61 3.70 -2.09 -8.29
N ALA A 62 2.96 -1.77 -7.22
CA ALA A 62 2.39 -0.44 -7.01
C ALA A 62 3.48 0.62 -6.84
N TYR A 63 4.52 0.33 -6.04
CA TYR A 63 5.64 1.24 -5.83
C TYR A 63 6.43 1.50 -7.12
N ALA A 64 6.75 0.45 -7.89
CA ALA A 64 7.45 0.59 -9.16
C ALA A 64 6.65 1.40 -10.19
N LEU A 65 5.34 1.17 -10.27
CA LEU A 65 4.45 1.94 -11.15
C LEU A 65 4.40 3.42 -10.75
N TYR A 66 4.24 3.70 -9.46
CA TYR A 66 4.27 5.07 -8.94
C TYR A 66 5.59 5.77 -9.28
N GLU A 67 6.72 5.13 -9.00
CA GLU A 67 8.05 5.69 -9.26
C GLU A 67 8.29 5.95 -10.76
N GLY A 68 7.90 5.02 -11.62
CA GLY A 68 8.02 5.17 -13.07
C GLY A 68 7.19 6.35 -13.61
N LEU A 69 5.92 6.44 -13.18
CA LEU A 69 5.05 7.54 -13.56
C LEU A 69 5.59 8.89 -13.08
N LYS A 70 6.08 8.95 -11.83
CA LYS A 70 6.62 10.17 -11.22
C LYS A 70 7.89 10.65 -11.94
N ARG A 71 8.84 9.74 -12.20
CA ARG A 71 10.06 10.06 -12.96
C ARG A 71 9.78 10.49 -14.39
N SER A 72 8.69 9.99 -14.97
CA SER A 72 8.25 10.38 -16.32
C SER A 72 7.38 11.64 -16.36
N GLY A 73 7.08 12.26 -15.22
CA GLY A 73 6.22 13.46 -15.16
C GLY A 73 4.75 13.21 -15.50
N LYS A 74 4.27 11.98 -15.28
CA LYS A 74 2.88 11.54 -15.59
C LYS A 74 2.01 11.38 -14.34
N LEU A 75 2.51 11.85 -13.20
CA LEU A 75 1.81 11.92 -11.92
C LEU A 75 1.65 13.38 -11.50
#